data_AF-A0AAV6SN88-F1
#
_entry.id   AF-A0AAV6SN88-F1
#
_cell.length_a   1.000
_cell.length_b   1.000
_cell.length_c   1.000
_cell.angle_alpha   90.00
_cell.angle_beta   90.00
_cell.angle_gamma   90.00
#
_symmetry.space_group_name_H-M   'P 1'
#
loop_
_entity.id
_entity.type
_entity.pdbx_description
1 polymer ?
#
loop_
_entity_poly.entity_id
_entity_poly.type
_entity_poly.pdbx_seq_one_letter_code
_entity_poly.pdbx_strand_id
1 'polypeptide(L)'
;MSCRALEVVFLIFINFYFFLRSSVFISCLTVSLPVFATRRGTTMASCSEGSRTATEEETTESPAAQKREARLRKFRELHFKRNEARKLNHQEVVEEDKRLKLPTNWEAKKARLEWELAEDQKKKDCADRGENYDQVKLLEITADDAERWERKKKKKNPDTGFAGYAEAQLRQYQRLTKQIRPDLESYEKQRQECGEDFYPTANSLIHGTHVPTKDGIDRMVEDVEKQIEKRAKYSRRRAYNDDADIDYINERNAKFNKKAERFYGKYTAEIKQNLERGTAV
;
A
#
# COMPACT_ATOMS: atom_id res chain seq x y z
N MET A 1 41.94 -7.85 -6.81
CA MET A 1 41.05 -8.36 -7.87
C MET A 1 39.60 -8.00 -7.56
N SER A 2 39.19 -6.73 -7.63
CA SER A 2 37.78 -6.36 -7.34
C SER A 2 37.31 -5.05 -8.01
N CYS A 3 37.87 -4.64 -9.17
CA CYS A 3 37.40 -3.44 -9.88
C CYS A 3 36.68 -3.71 -11.20
N ARG A 4 36.71 -4.94 -11.75
CA ARG A 4 36.06 -5.27 -13.04
C ARG A 4 34.61 -5.75 -12.93
N ALA A 5 34.11 -6.01 -11.72
CA ALA A 5 32.75 -6.50 -11.50
C ALA A 5 31.69 -5.37 -11.45
N LEU A 6 32.09 -4.13 -11.20
CA LEU A 6 31.16 -3.00 -11.05
C LEU A 6 30.80 -2.30 -12.37
N GLU A 7 31.66 -2.33 -13.38
CA GLU A 7 31.35 -1.71 -14.69
C GLU A 7 30.29 -2.50 -15.48
N VAL A 8 30.23 -3.82 -15.31
CA VAL A 8 29.25 -4.67 -16.04
C VAL A 8 27.82 -4.47 -15.52
N VAL A 9 27.66 -4.16 -14.23
CA VAL A 9 26.34 -3.90 -13.62
C VAL A 9 25.77 -2.55 -14.06
N PHE A 10 26.63 -1.55 -14.31
CA PHE A 10 26.21 -0.21 -14.70
C PHE A 10 25.73 -0.14 -16.17
N LEU A 11 26.35 -0.93 -17.06
CA LEU A 11 25.95 -1.01 -18.47
C LEU A 11 24.63 -1.77 -18.71
N ILE A 12 24.25 -2.67 -17.81
CA ILE A 12 22.97 -3.40 -17.87
C ILE A 12 21.80 -2.48 -17.44
N PHE A 13 22.02 -1.56 -16.49
CA PHE A 13 20.98 -0.64 -16.02
C PHE A 13 20.61 0.44 -17.04
N ILE A 14 21.56 0.90 -17.86
CA ILE A 14 21.30 1.93 -18.89
C ILE A 14 20.49 1.36 -20.06
N ASN A 15 20.75 0.11 -20.47
CA ASN A 15 19.99 -0.52 -21.55
C ASN A 15 18.53 -0.82 -21.18
N PHE A 16 18.23 -1.08 -19.91
CA PHE A 16 16.87 -1.34 -19.46
C PHE A 16 15.99 -0.07 -19.47
N TYR A 17 16.59 1.11 -19.32
CA TYR A 17 15.87 2.38 -19.28
C TYR A 17 15.50 2.92 -20.67
N PHE A 18 16.20 2.49 -21.73
CA PHE A 18 15.94 2.94 -23.10
C PHE A 18 14.85 2.11 -23.81
N PHE A 19 14.63 0.86 -23.39
CA PHE A 19 13.66 -0.03 -24.04
C PHE A 19 12.19 0.26 -23.64
N LEU A 20 11.96 0.95 -22.51
CA LEU A 20 10.60 1.25 -22.01
C LEU A 20 9.95 2.50 -22.62
N ARG A 21 10.62 3.21 -23.56
CA ARG A 21 10.13 4.49 -24.08
C ARG A 21 9.67 4.48 -25.56
N SER A 22 9.60 3.32 -26.21
CA SER A 22 9.30 3.21 -27.65
C SER A 22 8.09 2.33 -28.03
N SER A 23 7.11 2.12 -27.15
CA SER A 23 5.91 1.31 -27.51
C SER A 23 4.59 1.93 -27.06
N VAL A 24 4.45 3.23 -27.28
CA VAL A 24 3.14 3.89 -27.32
C VAL A 24 3.05 4.60 -28.67
N PHE A 25 2.54 3.93 -29.70
CA PHE A 25 1.79 4.52 -30.81
C PHE A 25 1.36 3.37 -31.74
N ILE A 26 0.07 3.33 -32.07
CA ILE A 26 -0.66 2.61 -33.14
C ILE A 26 -1.89 1.92 -32.53
N SER A 27 -2.98 2.67 -32.48
CA SER A 27 -4.36 2.17 -32.39
C SER A 27 -5.30 3.28 -32.86
N CYS A 28 -5.73 3.22 -34.12
CA CYS A 28 -7.04 3.68 -34.63
C CYS A 28 -7.01 3.78 -36.16
N LEU A 29 -7.75 2.90 -36.84
CA LEU A 29 -8.84 3.31 -37.73
C LEU A 29 -9.46 2.03 -38.32
N THR A 30 -10.74 1.80 -38.07
CA THR A 30 -11.73 1.50 -39.11
C THR A 30 -13.12 1.54 -38.49
N VAL A 31 -13.98 2.28 -39.19
CA VAL A 31 -15.30 2.79 -38.78
C VAL A 31 -16.37 2.10 -39.63
N SER A 32 -17.47 1.72 -38.96
CA SER A 32 -18.89 1.68 -39.39
C SER A 32 -19.29 1.12 -40.77
N LEU A 33 -20.05 0.00 -40.82
CA LEU A 33 -21.54 -0.10 -40.95
C LEU A 33 -22.00 -0.22 -42.45
N PRO A 34 -23.26 -0.57 -42.79
CA PRO A 34 -23.87 -1.90 -42.67
C PRO A 34 -24.76 -2.31 -43.90
N VAL A 35 -25.46 -3.44 -43.79
CA VAL A 35 -26.69 -3.87 -44.52
C VAL A 35 -26.60 -4.14 -46.03
N PHE A 36 -26.82 -5.40 -46.44
CA PHE A 36 -28.00 -5.79 -47.23
C PHE A 36 -28.18 -7.32 -47.29
N ALA A 37 -29.42 -7.73 -47.07
CA ALA A 37 -29.91 -9.10 -47.15
C ALA A 37 -30.16 -9.53 -48.60
N THR A 38 -29.97 -10.82 -48.93
CA THR A 38 -31.07 -11.77 -49.25
C THR A 38 -30.55 -13.08 -49.85
N ARG A 39 -31.15 -14.20 -49.37
CA ARG A 39 -31.45 -15.50 -50.03
C ARG A 39 -30.28 -16.33 -50.60
N ARG A 40 -30.27 -17.67 -50.63
CA ARG A 40 -31.05 -18.81 -50.10
C ARG A 40 -30.20 -20.06 -50.44
N GLY A 41 -30.30 -21.12 -49.63
CA GLY A 41 -29.83 -22.48 -49.98
C GLY A 41 -29.28 -23.27 -48.78
N THR A 42 -30.06 -23.56 -47.73
CA THR A 42 -30.76 -24.85 -47.51
C THR A 42 -30.17 -26.05 -48.25
N THR A 43 -29.54 -26.98 -47.50
CA THR A 43 -29.96 -28.39 -47.38
C THR A 43 -29.15 -29.11 -46.29
N MET A 44 -29.78 -29.30 -45.13
CA MET A 44 -29.59 -30.45 -44.25
C MET A 44 -31.01 -30.85 -43.83
N ALA A 45 -31.49 -32.01 -44.30
CA ALA A 45 -32.34 -32.92 -43.52
C ALA A 45 -32.96 -34.04 -44.38
N SER A 46 -32.90 -35.22 -43.79
CA SER A 46 -33.81 -36.36 -43.89
C SER A 46 -33.75 -37.24 -45.15
N CYS A 47 -33.47 -38.52 -44.90
CA CYS A 47 -34.34 -39.57 -45.40
C CYS A 47 -34.52 -40.62 -44.28
N SER A 48 -35.78 -40.93 -44.03
CA SER A 48 -36.32 -41.74 -42.95
C SER A 48 -36.13 -43.24 -43.16
N GLU A 49 -36.16 -43.93 -42.02
CA GLU A 49 -36.60 -45.29 -41.76
C GLU A 49 -37.11 -46.14 -42.93
N GLY A 50 -36.44 -47.28 -43.11
CA GLY A 50 -36.97 -48.49 -43.73
C GLY A 50 -36.52 -49.68 -42.89
N SER A 51 -37.40 -50.16 -42.02
CA SER A 51 -37.28 -51.44 -41.32
C SER A 51 -37.29 -52.58 -42.34
N ARG A 52 -36.31 -53.50 -42.23
CA ARG A 52 -36.50 -54.93 -42.50
C ARG A 52 -35.38 -55.77 -41.89
N THR A 53 -35.75 -56.42 -40.79
CA THR A 53 -35.52 -57.84 -40.49
C THR A 53 -34.10 -58.38 -40.60
N ALA A 54 -33.50 -58.59 -39.42
CA ALA A 54 -32.91 -59.86 -39.00
C ALA A 54 -32.16 -60.65 -40.08
N THR A 55 -30.84 -60.51 -40.05
CA THR A 55 -30.01 -61.70 -39.82
C THR A 55 -28.95 -61.30 -38.82
N GLU A 56 -29.14 -61.73 -37.57
CA GLU A 56 -28.07 -61.91 -36.61
C GLU A 56 -27.09 -62.90 -37.24
N GLU A 57 -26.14 -62.40 -38.03
CA GLU A 57 -24.86 -63.07 -38.13
C GLU A 57 -24.05 -62.60 -36.94
N GLU A 58 -24.33 -63.28 -35.81
CA GLU A 58 -23.30 -63.60 -34.84
C GLU A 58 -22.11 -64.22 -35.60
N THR A 59 -21.25 -63.35 -36.14
CA THR A 59 -19.84 -63.59 -35.88
C THR A 59 -19.76 -63.48 -34.36
N THR A 60 -19.70 -64.64 -33.72
CA THR A 60 -19.23 -64.76 -32.36
C THR A 60 -17.90 -64.04 -32.33
N GLU A 61 -17.95 -62.73 -32.07
CA GLU A 61 -16.82 -61.99 -31.60
C GLU A 61 -16.45 -62.75 -30.34
N SER A 62 -15.44 -63.61 -30.49
CA SER A 62 -14.88 -64.44 -29.46
C SER A 62 -14.91 -63.66 -28.14
N PRO A 63 -15.05 -64.26 -26.96
CA PRO A 63 -14.90 -63.54 -25.70
C PRO A 63 -13.64 -62.65 -25.67
N ALA A 64 -12.63 -62.92 -26.51
CA ALA A 64 -11.51 -62.05 -26.80
C ALA A 64 -11.82 -60.71 -27.53
N ALA A 65 -12.77 -60.68 -28.47
CA ALA A 65 -13.18 -59.52 -29.27
C ALA A 65 -14.11 -58.57 -28.48
N GLN A 66 -15.06 -59.07 -27.69
CA GLN A 66 -15.78 -58.24 -26.70
C GLN A 66 -14.84 -57.67 -25.62
N LYS A 67 -13.86 -58.46 -25.16
CA LYS A 67 -12.77 -57.96 -24.29
C LYS A 67 -11.88 -56.94 -25.01
N ARG A 68 -11.70 -57.04 -26.32
CA ARG A 68 -10.95 -56.05 -27.14
C ARG A 68 -11.74 -54.75 -27.26
N GLU A 69 -13.05 -54.81 -27.48
CA GLU A 69 -13.90 -53.63 -27.53
C GLU A 69 -13.99 -52.91 -26.17
N ALA A 70 -14.17 -53.65 -25.08
CA ALA A 70 -14.13 -53.09 -23.72
C ALA A 70 -12.77 -52.42 -23.40
N ARG A 71 -11.66 -53.02 -23.85
CA ARG A 71 -10.32 -52.40 -23.77
C ARG A 71 -10.22 -51.13 -24.59
N LEU A 72 -10.81 -51.08 -25.80
CA LEU A 72 -10.84 -49.89 -26.65
C LEU A 72 -11.73 -48.78 -26.05
N ARG A 73 -12.87 -49.11 -25.44
CA ARG A 73 -13.72 -48.15 -24.73
C ARG A 73 -13.00 -47.55 -23.53
N LYS A 74 -12.36 -48.38 -22.69
CA LYS A 74 -11.51 -47.93 -21.59
C LYS A 74 -10.34 -47.07 -22.07
N PHE A 75 -9.74 -47.40 -23.21
CA PHE A 75 -8.67 -46.60 -23.83
C PHE A 75 -9.17 -45.22 -24.28
N ARG A 76 -10.36 -45.14 -24.91
CA ARG A 76 -10.98 -43.85 -25.28
C ARG A 76 -11.32 -43.00 -24.06
N GLU A 77 -11.83 -43.62 -23.00
CA GLU A 77 -12.09 -42.95 -21.73
C GLU A 77 -10.81 -42.41 -21.09
N LEU A 78 -9.74 -43.20 -21.08
CA LEU A 78 -8.42 -42.76 -20.62
C LEU A 78 -7.87 -41.61 -21.48
N HIS A 79 -8.08 -41.65 -22.80
CA HIS A 79 -7.74 -40.54 -23.68
C HIS A 79 -8.54 -39.27 -23.38
N PHE A 80 -9.84 -39.40 -23.10
CA PHE A 80 -10.69 -38.29 -22.73
C PHE A 80 -10.24 -37.67 -21.39
N LYS A 81 -10.03 -38.50 -20.36
CA LYS A 81 -9.49 -38.08 -19.05
C LYS A 81 -8.12 -37.43 -19.18
N ARG A 82 -7.24 -37.94 -20.05
CA ARG A 82 -5.94 -37.32 -20.35
C ARG A 82 -6.09 -35.97 -21.05
N ASN A 83 -7.10 -35.81 -21.91
CA ASN A 83 -7.37 -34.54 -22.58
C ASN A 83 -7.94 -33.50 -21.61
N GLU A 84 -8.85 -33.93 -20.73
CA GLU A 84 -9.42 -33.12 -19.67
C GLU A 84 -8.34 -32.66 -18.69
N ALA A 85 -7.50 -33.57 -18.19
CA ALA A 85 -6.37 -33.23 -17.33
C ALA A 85 -5.41 -32.24 -17.99
N ARG A 86 -5.11 -32.41 -19.29
CA ARG A 86 -4.28 -31.45 -20.04
C ARG A 86 -4.91 -30.06 -20.13
N LYS A 87 -6.23 -29.97 -20.31
CA LYS A 87 -6.95 -28.69 -20.37
C LYS A 87 -7.00 -28.01 -19.01
N LEU A 88 -7.32 -28.74 -17.94
CA LEU A 88 -7.36 -28.20 -16.58
C LEU A 88 -5.99 -27.72 -16.14
N ASN A 89 -4.93 -28.51 -16.36
CA ASN A 89 -3.56 -28.09 -16.06
C ASN A 89 -3.16 -26.83 -16.85
N HIS A 90 -3.56 -26.73 -18.11
CA HIS A 90 -3.29 -25.53 -18.90
C HIS A 90 -4.06 -24.31 -18.37
N GLN A 91 -5.33 -24.48 -17.97
CA GLN A 91 -6.14 -23.42 -17.37
C GLN A 91 -5.53 -22.93 -16.05
N GLU A 92 -5.15 -23.84 -15.15
CA GLU A 92 -4.48 -23.53 -13.88
C GLU A 92 -3.17 -22.75 -14.12
N VAL A 93 -2.29 -23.23 -15.01
CA VAL A 93 -1.02 -22.53 -15.34
C VAL A 93 -1.28 -21.11 -15.89
N VAL A 94 -2.31 -20.95 -16.73
CA VAL A 94 -2.70 -19.64 -17.27
C VAL A 94 -3.28 -18.73 -16.18
N GLU A 95 -4.04 -19.27 -15.22
CA GLU A 95 -4.58 -18.51 -14.09
C GLU A 95 -3.50 -18.12 -13.09
N GLU A 96 -2.54 -18.99 -12.82
CA GLU A 96 -1.35 -18.67 -12.01
C GLU A 96 -0.52 -17.57 -12.67
N ASP A 97 -0.23 -17.66 -13.96
CA ASP A 97 0.48 -16.62 -14.71
C ASP A 97 -0.29 -15.30 -14.72
N LYS A 98 -1.63 -15.33 -14.82
CA LYS A 98 -2.46 -14.13 -14.62
C LYS A 98 -2.28 -13.57 -13.21
N ARG A 99 -2.41 -14.37 -12.15
CA ARG A 99 -2.22 -13.93 -10.76
C ARG A 99 -0.83 -13.32 -10.52
N LEU A 100 0.21 -13.89 -11.13
CA LEU A 100 1.58 -13.38 -11.05
C LEU A 100 1.76 -12.06 -11.80
N LYS A 101 1.10 -11.89 -12.96
CA LYS A 101 1.10 -10.65 -13.75
C LYS A 101 0.29 -9.52 -13.11
N LEU A 102 -0.62 -9.84 -12.20
CA LEU A 102 -1.40 -8.84 -11.49
C LEU A 102 -0.52 -8.09 -10.46
N PRO A 103 -0.62 -6.75 -10.38
CA PRO A 103 0.01 -6.01 -9.31
C PRO A 103 -0.52 -6.46 -7.94
N THR A 104 0.35 -6.54 -6.93
CA THR A 104 0.01 -6.90 -5.55
C THR A 104 -1.12 -6.04 -4.95
N ASN A 105 -1.30 -4.82 -5.45
CA ASN A 105 -2.35 -3.88 -5.02
C ASN A 105 -3.67 -4.00 -5.83
N TRP A 106 -3.79 -4.95 -6.74
CA TRP A 106 -4.96 -5.08 -7.62
C TRP A 106 -6.24 -5.37 -6.86
N GLU A 107 -6.22 -6.31 -5.93
CA GLU A 107 -7.39 -6.69 -5.14
C GLU A 107 -7.87 -5.52 -4.27
N ALA A 108 -6.94 -4.78 -3.65
CA ALA A 108 -7.26 -3.57 -2.91
C ALA A 108 -7.85 -2.47 -3.81
N LYS A 109 -7.36 -2.35 -5.06
CA LYS A 109 -7.92 -1.41 -6.04
C LYS A 109 -9.31 -1.83 -6.50
N LYS A 110 -9.54 -3.13 -6.73
CA LYS A 110 -10.84 -3.69 -7.10
C LYS A 110 -11.85 -3.49 -5.96
N ALA A 111 -11.50 -3.85 -4.74
CA ALA A 111 -12.35 -3.65 -3.56
C ALA A 111 -12.69 -2.16 -3.35
N ARG A 112 -11.75 -1.25 -3.61
CA ARG A 112 -12.00 0.20 -3.56
C ARG A 112 -13.00 0.64 -4.63
N LEU A 113 -12.86 0.16 -5.87
CA LEU A 113 -13.79 0.46 -6.97
C LEU A 113 -15.19 -0.11 -6.70
N GLU A 114 -15.27 -1.34 -6.18
CA GLU A 114 -16.55 -1.96 -5.79
C GLU A 114 -17.22 -1.18 -4.66
N TRP A 115 -16.44 -0.71 -3.67
CA TRP A 115 -16.96 0.14 -2.59
C TRP A 115 -17.46 1.50 -3.11
N GLU A 116 -16.74 2.13 -4.05
CA GLU A 116 -17.14 3.41 -4.67
C GLU A 116 -18.42 3.25 -5.48
N LEU A 117 -18.52 2.18 -6.28
CA LEU A 117 -19.75 1.84 -7.01
C LEU A 117 -20.93 1.59 -6.06
N ALA A 118 -20.71 0.90 -4.94
CA ALA A 118 -21.73 0.65 -3.93
C ALA A 118 -22.17 1.94 -3.21
N GLU A 119 -21.25 2.84 -2.85
CA GLU A 119 -21.61 4.16 -2.32
C GLU A 119 -22.43 4.98 -3.33
N ASP A 120 -22.05 4.96 -4.59
CA ASP A 120 -22.76 5.71 -5.64
C ASP A 120 -24.14 5.13 -5.94
N GLN A 121 -24.29 3.80 -5.88
CA GLN A 121 -25.60 3.14 -5.92
C GLN A 121 -26.47 3.58 -4.74
N LYS A 122 -25.95 3.51 -3.51
CA LYS A 122 -26.69 3.98 -2.33
C LYS A 122 -27.09 5.45 -2.42
N LYS A 123 -26.23 6.33 -2.95
CA LYS A 123 -26.57 7.75 -3.17
C LYS A 123 -27.73 7.90 -4.16
N LYS A 124 -27.71 7.14 -5.26
CA LYS A 124 -28.81 7.13 -6.25
C LYS A 124 -30.10 6.62 -5.62
N ASP A 125 -30.05 5.51 -4.90
CA ASP A 125 -31.23 4.95 -4.22
C ASP A 125 -31.81 5.88 -3.15
N CYS A 126 -30.97 6.66 -2.46
CA CYS A 126 -31.42 7.69 -1.52
C CYS A 126 -32.03 8.90 -2.25
N ALA A 127 -31.41 9.34 -3.35
CA ALA A 127 -31.93 10.42 -4.17
C ALA A 127 -33.29 10.08 -4.80
N ASP A 128 -33.46 8.85 -5.28
CA ASP A 128 -34.71 8.33 -5.84
C ASP A 128 -35.82 8.25 -4.78
N ARG A 129 -35.45 7.96 -3.52
CA ARG A 129 -36.35 8.02 -2.35
C ARG A 129 -36.60 9.43 -1.82
N GLY A 130 -35.86 10.44 -2.29
CA GLY A 130 -35.93 11.82 -1.79
C GLY A 130 -35.29 12.02 -0.41
N GLU A 131 -34.45 11.10 0.05
CA GLU A 131 -33.73 11.16 1.32
C GLU A 131 -32.33 11.77 1.15
N ASN A 132 -31.83 12.46 2.17
CA ASN A 132 -30.46 12.97 2.16
C ASN A 132 -29.48 11.85 2.57
N TYR A 133 -28.58 11.48 1.65
CA TYR A 133 -27.59 10.41 1.83
C TYR A 133 -26.76 10.55 3.11
N ASP A 134 -26.38 11.77 3.49
CA ASP A 134 -25.56 12.00 4.68
C ASP A 134 -26.30 11.66 5.98
N GLN A 135 -27.62 11.86 6.02
CA GLN A 135 -28.44 11.50 7.19
C GLN A 135 -28.63 9.98 7.29
N VAL A 136 -28.92 9.32 6.17
CA VAL A 136 -29.01 7.85 6.11
C VAL A 136 -27.70 7.20 6.53
N LYS A 137 -26.57 7.73 6.04
CA LYS A 137 -25.23 7.27 6.41
C LYS A 137 -24.94 7.44 7.90
N LEU A 138 -25.39 8.53 8.52
CA LEU A 138 -25.23 8.74 9.96
C LEU A 138 -26.09 7.77 10.80
N LEU A 139 -27.27 7.37 10.30
CA LEU A 139 -28.14 6.38 10.94
C LEU A 139 -27.57 4.96 10.86
N GLU A 140 -26.86 4.62 9.77
CA GLU A 140 -26.19 3.32 9.59
C GLU A 140 -24.96 3.14 10.49
N ILE A 141 -24.39 4.22 11.04
CA ILE A 141 -23.19 4.14 11.90
C ILE A 141 -23.58 3.63 13.28
N THR A 142 -23.04 2.46 13.65
CA THR A 142 -23.23 1.88 14.98
C THR A 142 -22.48 2.68 16.06
N ALA A 143 -22.93 2.60 17.32
CA ALA A 143 -22.27 3.25 18.44
C ALA A 143 -20.79 2.82 18.60
N ASP A 144 -20.51 1.53 18.35
CA ASP A 144 -19.15 0.97 18.39
C ASP A 144 -18.25 1.51 17.27
N ASP A 145 -18.81 1.68 16.06
CA ASP A 145 -18.08 2.29 14.95
C ASP A 145 -17.81 3.76 15.21
N ALA A 146 -18.79 4.50 15.75
CA ALA A 146 -18.60 5.87 16.19
C ALA A 146 -17.51 5.99 17.26
N GLU A 147 -17.49 5.11 18.27
CA GLU A 147 -16.46 5.11 19.30
C GLU A 147 -15.07 4.76 18.72
N ARG A 148 -15.00 3.78 17.82
CA ARG A 148 -13.76 3.44 17.09
C ARG A 148 -13.27 4.63 16.26
N TRP A 149 -14.16 5.35 15.59
CA TRP A 149 -13.84 6.56 14.85
C TRP A 149 -13.35 7.70 15.76
N GLU A 150 -13.97 7.90 16.92
CA GLU A 150 -13.54 8.90 17.90
C GLU A 150 -12.19 8.54 18.54
N ARG A 151 -11.93 7.25 18.83
CA ARG A 151 -10.62 6.75 19.26
C ARG A 151 -9.55 6.96 18.20
N LYS A 152 -9.87 6.77 16.91
CA LYS A 152 -8.97 7.06 15.78
C LYS A 152 -8.72 8.57 15.60
N LYS A 153 -9.70 9.44 15.90
CA LYS A 153 -9.54 10.90 15.85
C LYS A 153 -8.67 11.44 16.99
N LYS A 154 -8.66 10.79 18.15
CA LYS A 154 -8.01 11.31 19.37
C LYS A 154 -6.61 10.76 19.59
N LYS A 155 -5.63 11.57 19.17
CA LYS A 155 -4.38 11.94 19.90
C LYS A 155 -3.58 12.93 19.05
N LYS A 156 -4.18 14.09 18.75
CA LYS A 156 -3.45 15.18 18.10
C LYS A 156 -2.76 16.00 19.19
N ASN A 157 -1.43 15.95 19.23
CA ASN A 157 -0.62 16.86 20.04
C ASN A 157 0.12 17.81 19.08
N PRO A 158 -0.56 18.82 18.50
CA PRO A 158 0.11 19.79 17.64
C PRO A 158 1.15 20.58 18.43
N ASP A 159 2.20 21.04 17.75
CA ASP A 159 3.18 21.95 18.34
C ASP A 159 2.63 23.38 18.23
N THR A 160 2.40 24.01 19.37
CA THR A 160 1.86 25.38 19.47
C THR A 160 2.94 26.45 19.30
N GLY A 161 4.20 26.05 19.19
CA GLY A 161 5.35 26.93 19.09
C GLY A 161 6.18 26.99 20.37
N PHE A 162 7.34 27.61 20.29
CA PHE A 162 8.27 27.73 21.41
C PHE A 162 7.84 28.87 22.35
N ALA A 163 7.28 28.51 23.51
CA ALA A 163 6.94 29.45 24.57
C ALA A 163 8.08 29.63 25.60
N GLY A 164 8.77 28.55 25.96
CA GLY A 164 9.91 28.59 26.87
C GLY A 164 10.60 27.23 27.05
N TYR A 165 11.80 27.23 27.63
CA TYR A 165 12.58 26.00 27.80
C TYR A 165 11.94 24.99 28.76
N ALA A 166 11.29 25.46 29.83
CA ALA A 166 10.62 24.59 30.80
C ALA A 166 9.44 23.82 30.17
N GLU A 167 8.61 24.50 29.38
CA GLU A 167 7.47 23.88 28.70
C GLU A 167 7.92 22.89 27.61
N ALA A 168 8.94 23.26 26.83
CA ALA A 168 9.55 22.36 25.86
C ALA A 168 10.13 21.09 26.53
N GLN A 169 10.78 21.25 27.67
CA GLN A 169 11.30 20.14 28.47
C GLN A 169 10.18 19.27 29.03
N LEU A 170 9.09 19.86 29.55
CA LEU A 170 7.94 19.13 30.05
C LEU A 170 7.28 18.30 28.94
N ARG A 171 7.12 18.88 27.75
CA ARG A 171 6.58 18.17 26.57
C ARG A 171 7.47 17.01 26.15
N GLN A 172 8.80 17.20 26.14
CA GLN A 172 9.77 16.14 25.90
C GLN A 172 9.65 15.04 26.96
N TYR A 173 9.62 15.41 28.24
CA TYR A 173 9.51 14.48 29.36
C TYR A 173 8.26 13.63 29.26
N GLN A 174 7.08 14.25 29.09
CA GLN A 174 5.82 13.53 28.91
C GLN A 174 5.85 12.56 27.73
N ARG A 175 6.54 12.92 26.63
CA ARG A 175 6.72 12.02 25.48
C ARG A 175 7.62 10.84 25.83
N LEU A 176 8.72 11.06 26.54
CA LEU A 176 9.65 10.00 26.95
C LEU A 176 8.99 9.07 27.96
N THR A 177 8.32 9.59 28.99
CA THR A 177 7.59 8.79 29.98
C THR A 177 6.52 7.89 29.35
N LYS A 178 5.85 8.36 28.28
CA LYS A 178 4.89 7.54 27.52
C LYS A 178 5.54 6.46 26.66
N GLN A 179 6.82 6.61 26.30
CA GLN A 179 7.56 5.68 25.46
C GLN A 179 8.21 4.56 26.27
N ILE A 180 8.57 4.82 27.52
CA ILE A 180 9.16 3.84 28.42
C ILE A 180 8.14 2.73 28.71
N ARG A 181 8.54 1.48 28.50
CA ARG A 181 7.78 0.28 28.86
C ARG A 181 8.53 -0.44 29.99
N PRO A 182 8.05 -0.35 31.24
CA PRO A 182 8.68 -1.06 32.36
C PRO A 182 8.59 -2.57 32.16
N ASP A 183 9.64 -3.27 32.56
CA ASP A 183 9.62 -4.73 32.68
C ASP A 183 9.14 -5.10 34.10
N LEU A 184 8.03 -5.82 34.18
CA LEU A 184 7.39 -6.15 35.45
C LEU A 184 8.12 -7.29 36.16
N GLU A 185 8.76 -8.21 35.43
CA GLU A 185 9.44 -9.36 36.04
C GLU A 185 10.70 -8.92 36.80
N SER A 186 11.53 -8.05 36.19
CA SER A 186 12.68 -7.48 36.89
C SER A 186 12.28 -6.61 38.07
N TYR A 187 11.16 -5.88 37.97
CA TYR A 187 10.60 -5.11 39.07
C TYR A 187 10.18 -5.99 40.25
N GLU A 188 9.48 -7.09 40.01
CA GLU A 188 9.06 -8.03 41.06
C GLU A 188 10.24 -8.72 41.74
N LYS A 189 11.28 -9.11 40.98
CA LYS A 189 12.52 -9.66 41.54
C LYS A 189 13.21 -8.67 42.47
N GLN A 190 13.39 -7.42 42.02
CA GLN A 190 13.97 -6.37 42.85
C GLN A 190 13.13 -6.07 44.10
N ARG A 191 11.80 -6.12 43.98
CA ARG A 191 10.89 -5.94 45.11
C ARG A 191 11.05 -7.06 46.15
N GLN A 192 11.23 -8.31 45.72
CA GLN A 192 11.47 -9.43 46.64
C GLN A 192 12.85 -9.34 47.30
N GLU A 193 13.88 -8.95 46.56
CA GLU A 193 15.25 -8.80 47.08
C GLU A 193 15.36 -7.66 48.09
N CYS A 194 14.73 -6.52 47.83
CA CYS A 194 14.77 -5.35 48.72
C CYS A 194 13.71 -5.40 49.83
N GLY A 195 12.63 -6.18 49.71
CA GLY A 195 11.61 -6.31 50.75
C GLY A 195 11.01 -4.95 51.16
N GLU A 196 11.04 -4.64 52.46
CA GLU A 196 10.51 -3.37 53.03
C GLU A 196 11.34 -2.14 52.59
N ASP A 197 12.62 -2.34 52.32
CA ASP A 197 13.56 -1.32 51.88
C ASP A 197 13.28 -0.86 50.44
N PHE A 198 12.41 -1.57 49.70
CA PHE A 198 12.01 -1.23 48.34
C PHE A 198 11.21 0.09 48.23
N TYR A 199 10.59 0.55 49.32
CA TYR A 199 9.86 1.82 49.37
C TYR A 199 10.61 2.86 50.21
N PRO A 200 11.73 3.40 49.69
CA PRO A 200 12.56 4.33 50.45
C PRO A 200 11.85 5.67 50.70
N THR A 201 12.02 6.21 51.90
CA THR A 201 11.71 7.61 52.21
C THR A 201 12.95 8.48 51.97
N ALA A 202 12.80 9.81 52.00
CA ALA A 202 13.90 10.75 51.73
C ALA A 202 15.15 10.55 52.62
N ASN A 203 15.00 9.92 53.79
CA ASN A 203 16.08 9.66 54.75
C ASN A 203 16.55 8.18 54.74
N SER A 204 16.16 7.38 53.75
CA SER A 204 16.59 5.98 53.65
C SER A 204 18.05 5.86 53.21
N LEU A 205 18.78 4.91 53.79
CA LEU A 205 20.23 4.73 53.61
C LEU A 205 20.63 4.00 52.30
N ILE A 206 19.66 3.54 51.52
CA ILE A 206 19.87 2.65 50.35
C ILE A 206 20.44 3.39 49.12
N HIS A 207 20.54 4.72 49.19
CA HIS A 207 21.03 5.52 48.07
C HIS A 207 22.55 5.34 47.85
N GLY A 208 22.93 4.76 46.71
CA GLY A 208 24.33 4.68 46.24
C GLY A 208 24.93 3.27 46.17
N THR A 209 24.21 2.25 46.60
CA THR A 209 24.67 0.83 46.53
C THR A 209 24.22 0.11 45.25
N HIS A 210 23.27 0.67 44.50
CA HIS A 210 22.72 0.05 43.29
C HIS A 210 23.72 0.07 42.13
N VAL A 211 24.16 -1.12 41.72
CA VAL A 211 24.94 -1.33 40.50
C VAL A 211 24.01 -1.87 39.42
N PRO A 212 23.67 -1.09 38.37
CA PRO A 212 22.77 -1.54 37.32
C PRO A 212 23.39 -2.69 36.52
N THR A 213 22.53 -3.54 35.97
CA THR A 213 22.95 -4.58 35.00
C THR A 213 23.43 -3.94 33.71
N LYS A 214 24.33 -4.62 33.00
CA LYS A 214 24.88 -4.14 31.71
C LYS A 214 23.77 -3.86 30.70
N ASP A 215 22.81 -4.79 30.57
CA ASP A 215 21.64 -4.64 29.71
C ASP A 215 20.76 -3.42 30.08
N GLY A 216 20.72 -3.03 31.35
CA GLY A 216 20.05 -1.81 31.80
C GLY A 216 20.77 -0.54 31.31
N ILE A 217 22.10 -0.55 31.36
CA ILE A 217 22.95 0.54 30.86
C ILE A 217 22.81 0.66 29.35
N ASP A 218 22.86 -0.45 28.61
CA ASP A 218 22.76 -0.44 27.15
C ASP A 218 21.42 0.14 26.67
N ARG A 219 20.30 -0.26 27.30
CA ARG A 219 18.98 0.33 27.02
C ARG A 219 18.94 1.84 27.27
N MET A 220 19.57 2.31 28.35
CA MET A 220 19.66 3.74 28.66
C MET A 220 20.48 4.48 27.59
N VAL A 221 21.62 3.91 27.17
CA VAL A 221 22.49 4.50 26.13
C VAL A 221 21.72 4.65 24.83
N GLU A 222 21.05 3.60 24.36
CA GLU A 222 20.23 3.66 23.16
C GLU A 222 19.15 4.75 23.23
N ASP A 223 18.49 4.90 24.39
CA ASP A 223 17.46 5.91 24.57
C ASP A 223 18.03 7.34 24.60
N VAL A 224 19.25 7.52 25.10
CA VAL A 224 19.97 8.80 25.02
C VAL A 224 20.37 9.12 23.58
N GLU A 225 20.88 8.15 22.83
CA GLU A 225 21.23 8.32 21.42
C GLU A 225 19.99 8.68 20.58
N LYS A 226 18.87 7.99 20.78
CA LYS A 226 17.57 8.32 20.16
C LYS A 226 17.13 9.75 20.50
N GLN A 227 17.42 10.24 21.71
CA GLN A 227 17.12 11.62 22.10
C GLN A 227 18.03 12.63 21.38
N ILE A 228 19.33 12.34 21.27
CA ILE A 228 20.30 13.17 20.55
C ILE A 228 19.92 13.27 19.07
N GLU A 229 19.57 12.16 18.42
CA GLU A 229 19.12 12.17 17.04
C GLU A 229 17.86 13.01 16.82
N LYS A 230 16.87 12.89 17.71
CA LYS A 230 15.65 13.70 17.65
C LYS A 230 15.96 15.18 17.82
N ARG A 231 16.90 15.53 18.70
CA ARG A 231 17.37 16.92 18.90
C ARG A 231 18.08 17.45 17.65
N ALA A 232 18.93 16.65 17.00
CA ALA A 232 19.62 17.03 15.77
C ALA A 232 18.63 17.34 14.62
N LYS A 233 17.50 16.62 14.57
CA LYS A 233 16.44 16.78 13.56
C LYS A 233 15.48 17.95 13.85
N TYR A 234 15.64 18.70 14.94
CA TYR A 234 14.75 19.80 15.32
C TYR A 234 14.68 20.93 14.27
N SER A 235 15.83 21.31 13.71
CA SER A 235 15.90 22.29 12.62
C SER A 235 16.02 21.58 11.27
N ARG A 236 14.93 21.53 10.51
CA ARG A 236 14.90 20.91 9.19
C ARG A 236 15.36 21.89 8.11
N ARG A 237 16.24 21.45 7.21
CA ARG A 237 16.63 22.23 6.02
C ARG A 237 15.41 22.34 5.09
N ARG A 238 15.13 23.56 4.63
CA ARG A 238 14.14 23.81 3.56
C ARG A 238 14.80 23.53 2.21
N ALA A 239 14.04 23.00 1.24
CA ALA A 239 14.53 22.78 -0.11
C ALA A 239 15.03 24.11 -0.71
N TYR A 240 16.15 24.04 -1.43
CA TYR A 240 16.66 25.17 -2.19
C TYR A 240 15.88 25.26 -3.50
N ASN A 241 15.38 26.45 -3.83
CA ASN A 241 14.78 26.73 -5.13
C ASN A 241 15.80 27.53 -5.94
N ASP A 242 16.25 27.00 -7.06
CA ASP A 242 17.22 27.61 -7.97
C ASP A 242 16.61 28.69 -8.85
N ASP A 243 15.29 28.65 -9.09
CA ASP A 243 14.55 29.67 -9.84
C ASP A 243 14.25 30.95 -9.05
N ALA A 244 14.58 31.00 -7.76
CA ALA A 244 14.32 32.18 -6.92
C ALA A 244 15.38 33.27 -7.15
N ASP A 245 14.94 34.53 -7.27
CA ASP A 245 15.84 35.67 -7.40
C ASP A 245 16.84 35.72 -6.23
N ILE A 246 18.14 35.71 -6.58
CA ILE A 246 19.22 35.64 -5.62
C ILE A 246 19.59 37.05 -5.16
N ASP A 247 19.16 37.42 -3.97
CA ASP A 247 19.44 38.72 -3.33
C ASP A 247 20.75 38.74 -2.50
N TYR A 248 21.58 37.70 -2.60
CA TYR A 248 22.77 37.51 -1.76
C TYR A 248 24.00 37.02 -2.53
N ILE A 249 25.19 37.40 -2.04
CA ILE A 249 26.48 36.97 -2.61
C ILE A 249 27.03 35.72 -1.88
N ASN A 250 26.77 35.57 -0.58
CA ASN A 250 27.29 34.45 0.23
C ASN A 250 26.20 33.84 1.14
N GLU A 251 26.42 32.63 1.67
CA GLU A 251 25.44 31.91 2.51
C GLU A 251 25.13 32.66 3.82
N ARG A 252 26.11 33.37 4.39
CA ARG A 252 25.91 34.16 5.62
C ARG A 252 24.96 35.34 5.37
N ASN A 253 25.11 36.00 4.22
CA ASN A 253 24.25 37.06 3.75
C ASN A 253 22.85 36.52 3.44
N ALA A 254 22.73 35.36 2.79
CA ALA A 254 21.44 34.69 2.56
C ALA A 254 20.67 34.44 3.88
N LYS A 255 21.37 34.00 4.93
CA LYS A 255 20.76 33.80 6.27
C LYS A 255 20.36 35.12 6.92
N PHE A 256 21.13 36.18 6.69
CA PHE A 256 20.82 37.53 7.17
C PHE A 256 19.60 38.12 6.45
N ASN A 257 19.56 38.08 5.11
CA ASN A 257 18.41 38.50 4.32
C ASN A 257 17.15 37.73 4.71
N LYS A 258 17.25 36.39 4.86
CA LYS A 258 16.15 35.56 5.40
C LYS A 258 15.71 35.94 6.82
N LYS A 259 16.63 36.47 7.65
CA LYS A 259 16.28 37.00 8.97
C LYS A 259 15.55 38.32 8.83
N ALA A 260 16.06 39.24 8.01
CA ALA A 260 15.44 40.53 7.73
C ALA A 260 14.02 40.35 7.17
N GLU A 261 13.82 39.45 6.20
CA GLU A 261 12.51 39.19 5.60
C GLU A 261 11.47 38.70 6.61
N ARG A 262 11.86 37.91 7.63
CA ARG A 262 10.93 37.45 8.68
C ARG A 262 10.41 38.59 9.56
N PHE A 263 11.23 39.62 9.81
CA PHE A 263 10.86 40.73 10.68
C PHE A 263 10.25 41.90 9.89
N TYR A 264 10.88 42.27 8.78
CA TYR A 264 10.54 43.47 8.01
C TYR A 264 9.67 43.19 6.79
N GLY A 265 9.67 41.97 6.24
CA GLY A 265 8.93 41.66 5.01
C GLY A 265 7.44 41.96 5.09
N LYS A 266 6.84 41.86 6.30
CA LYS A 266 5.45 42.27 6.53
C LYS A 266 5.23 43.78 6.34
N TYR A 267 6.21 44.60 6.71
CA TYR A 267 6.12 46.07 6.66
C TYR A 267 6.65 46.64 5.35
N THR A 268 7.56 45.95 4.67
CA THR A 268 8.19 46.40 3.41
C THR A 268 7.56 45.78 2.16
N ALA A 269 6.42 45.09 2.30
CA ALA A 269 5.74 44.41 1.20
C ALA A 269 5.35 45.37 0.06
N GLU A 270 4.87 46.57 0.38
CA GLU A 270 4.50 47.59 -0.60
C GLU A 270 5.73 48.09 -1.39
N ILE A 271 6.82 48.37 -0.68
CA ILE A 271 8.09 48.80 -1.30
C ILE A 271 8.60 47.71 -2.25
N LYS A 272 8.53 46.44 -1.84
CA LYS A 272 8.94 45.30 -2.67
C LYS A 272 8.11 45.20 -3.96
N GLN A 273 6.79 45.36 -3.86
CA GLN A 273 5.92 45.38 -5.03
C GLN A 273 6.22 46.56 -5.96
N ASN A 274 6.52 47.74 -5.41
CA ASN A 274 6.87 48.90 -6.23
C ASN A 274 8.19 48.68 -6.98
N LEU A 275 9.18 48.01 -6.36
CA LEU A 275 10.43 47.61 -7.04
C LEU A 275 10.15 46.62 -8.17
N GLU A 276 9.31 45.60 -7.93
CA GLU A 276 8.90 44.62 -8.95
C GLU A 276 8.10 45.26 -10.10
N ARG A 277 7.37 46.35 -9.84
CA ARG A 277 6.63 47.16 -10.83
C ARG A 277 7.49 48.21 -11.54
N GLY A 278 8.79 48.27 -11.28
CA GLY A 278 9.70 49.21 -11.95
C GLY A 278 9.70 50.61 -11.33
N THR A 279 9.52 50.73 -10.02
CA THR A 279 9.57 51.98 -9.23
C THR A 279 8.53 53.05 -9.59
N ALA A 280 7.53 52.68 -10.40
CA ALA A 280 6.36 53.52 -10.61
C ALA A 280 5.50 53.51 -9.34
N VAL A 281 5.26 54.70 -8.77
CA VAL A 281 4.30 54.93 -7.68
C VAL A 281 2.88 54.84 -8.23
#